data_AF-A0A7W3J4I8-F1
#
_entry.id   AF-A0A7W3J4I8-F1
#
_cell.length_a   1.000
_cell.length_b   1.000
_cell.length_c   1.000
_cell.angle_alpha   90.00
_cell.angle_beta   90.00
_cell.angle_gamma   90.00
#
_symmetry.space_group_name_H-M   'P 1'
#
loop_
_entity.id
_entity.type
_entity.pdbx_description
1 polymer ?
#
loop_
_entity_poly.entity_id
_entity_poly.type
_entity_poly.pdbx_seq_one_letter_code
_entity_poly.pdbx_strand_id
1 'polypeptide(L)'
;RFYGVDSLGAGPTNVTLYTPDGTVWVAKGKDGRWYEVDRDMHGLGVVPILMHLNERESGAFEGESELVDIIGLTDSVARSLTNLQFAQEAHGIPRKYMTGVAQGDFVGADGKPIPQFEAYFDAIHMVTDPQGKVGQLAAADLKNFETSMNVYGRQAAVSYGFPARYFGITTSNPPAEGAIRADENDLVNYVGDKNDAEGMVLGWAGALAYRFATGREIEGNRVRVDYFDPGTPTFSQRADALTKMRSVGGISREGMWDELGWSEARKAKERQYLEAEALDPLMQQILKDAAGGNAQPVAGA
;
A
#
# COMPACT_ATOMS: atom_id res chain seq x y z
N ARG A 1 20.79 -8.61 -20.27
CA ARG A 1 20.86 -8.44 -18.80
C ARG A 1 22.20 -8.97 -18.31
N PHE A 2 23.01 -8.13 -17.64
CA PHE A 2 24.24 -8.55 -16.96
C PHE A 2 23.93 -8.93 -15.50
N TYR A 3 24.54 -9.99 -14.97
CA TYR A 3 24.33 -10.44 -13.59
C TYR A 3 25.47 -11.36 -13.11
N GLY A 4 25.45 -11.68 -11.82
CA GLY A 4 26.43 -12.56 -11.18
C GLY A 4 27.73 -11.85 -10.79
N VAL A 5 28.38 -12.40 -9.75
CA VAL A 5 29.69 -11.99 -9.25
C VAL A 5 30.52 -13.24 -9.03
N ASP A 6 31.83 -13.12 -9.16
CA ASP A 6 32.76 -14.21 -8.84
C ASP A 6 32.94 -14.36 -7.32
N SER A 7 33.77 -15.32 -6.92
CA SER A 7 34.08 -15.58 -5.50
C SER A 7 34.77 -14.42 -4.79
N LEU A 8 35.30 -13.45 -5.53
CA LEU A 8 35.95 -12.24 -5.01
C LEU A 8 35.02 -11.02 -5.05
N GLY A 9 33.76 -11.19 -5.47
CA GLY A 9 32.79 -10.12 -5.61
C GLY A 9 32.95 -9.28 -6.87
N ALA A 10 33.83 -9.66 -7.80
CA ALA A 10 33.98 -8.98 -9.09
C ALA A 10 32.92 -9.50 -10.08
N GLY A 11 32.18 -8.58 -10.69
CA GLY A 11 31.16 -8.89 -11.69
C GLY A 11 31.12 -7.84 -12.80
N PRO A 12 30.28 -8.02 -13.83
CA PRO A 12 29.39 -9.17 -14.04
C PRO A 12 30.11 -10.41 -14.57
N THR A 13 29.64 -11.60 -14.15
CA THR A 13 30.15 -12.91 -14.63
C THR A 13 29.28 -13.54 -15.69
N ASN A 14 28.00 -13.15 -15.79
CA ASN A 14 27.01 -13.75 -16.67
C ASN A 14 26.21 -12.68 -17.42
N VAL A 15 25.74 -13.04 -18.61
CA VAL A 15 24.88 -12.21 -19.46
C VAL A 15 23.81 -13.09 -20.08
N THR A 16 22.57 -12.63 -20.06
CA THR A 16 21.49 -13.17 -20.91
C THR A 16 21.12 -12.15 -21.95
N LEU A 17 21.19 -12.54 -23.22
CA LEU A 17 20.72 -11.76 -24.36
C LEU A 17 19.38 -12.35 -24.82
N TYR A 18 18.34 -11.52 -24.78
CA TYR A 18 17.00 -11.88 -25.26
C TYR A 18 16.81 -11.29 -26.64
N THR A 19 16.53 -12.14 -27.62
CA THR A 19 16.21 -11.75 -28.99
C THR A 19 14.82 -12.24 -29.37
N PRO A 20 14.21 -11.75 -30.45
CA PRO A 20 12.89 -12.19 -30.88
C PRO A 20 12.75 -13.70 -31.07
N ASP A 21 13.80 -14.37 -31.55
CA ASP A 21 13.76 -15.79 -31.92
C ASP A 21 14.59 -16.71 -31.01
N GLY A 22 15.32 -16.13 -30.06
CA GLY A 22 16.09 -16.93 -29.12
C GLY A 22 16.59 -16.18 -27.89
N THR A 23 16.91 -16.94 -26.86
CA THR A 23 17.56 -16.49 -25.64
C THR A 23 18.94 -17.11 -25.55
N VAL A 24 19.96 -16.28 -25.40
CA VAL A 24 21.36 -16.70 -25.35
C VAL A 24 21.91 -16.44 -23.96
N TRP A 25 22.42 -17.48 -23.31
CA TRP A 25 23.14 -17.38 -22.04
C TRP A 25 24.63 -17.37 -22.30
N VAL A 26 25.31 -16.41 -21.71
CA VAL A 26 26.74 -16.15 -21.91
C VAL A 26 27.40 -16.04 -20.54
N ALA A 27 28.56 -16.64 -20.37
CA ALA A 27 29.36 -16.53 -19.16
C ALA A 27 30.77 -16.06 -19.49
N LYS A 28 31.36 -15.35 -18.52
CA LYS A 28 32.73 -14.88 -18.61
C LYS A 28 33.69 -16.02 -18.28
N GLY A 29 34.56 -16.37 -19.21
CA GLY A 29 35.64 -17.33 -19.02
C GLY A 29 36.74 -16.79 -18.12
N LYS A 30 37.62 -17.70 -17.66
CA LYS A 30 38.77 -17.34 -16.81
C LYS A 30 39.78 -16.41 -17.49
N ASP A 31 39.79 -16.38 -18.82
CA ASP A 31 40.60 -15.49 -19.65
C ASP A 31 39.96 -14.10 -19.84
N GLY A 32 38.80 -13.87 -19.22
CA GLY A 32 38.08 -12.60 -19.27
C GLY A 32 37.20 -12.42 -20.51
N ARG A 33 37.17 -13.38 -21.44
CA ARG A 33 36.31 -13.34 -22.63
C ARG A 33 34.93 -13.89 -22.34
N TRP A 34 33.96 -13.49 -23.15
CA TRP A 34 32.58 -13.96 -23.05
C TRP A 34 32.36 -15.16 -23.96
N TYR A 35 31.78 -16.23 -23.41
CA TYR A 35 31.46 -17.46 -24.12
C TYR A 35 29.98 -17.76 -23.99
N GLU A 36 29.36 -18.11 -25.11
CA GLU A 36 28.03 -18.68 -25.12
C GLU A 36 28.05 -20.01 -24.34
N VAL A 37 27.23 -20.09 -23.30
CA VAL A 37 27.04 -21.28 -22.47
C VAL A 37 25.93 -22.13 -23.05
N ASP A 38 24.83 -21.47 -23.44
CA ASP A 38 23.65 -22.14 -23.94
C ASP A 38 22.82 -21.17 -24.80
N ARG A 39 21.95 -21.72 -25.63
CA ARG A 39 21.03 -20.98 -26.49
C ARG A 39 19.73 -21.75 -26.67
N ASP A 40 18.64 -21.09 -26.35
CA ASP A 40 17.29 -21.55 -26.66
C ASP A 40 16.79 -20.81 -27.90
N MET A 41 16.51 -21.54 -28.97
CA MET A 41 15.91 -21.00 -30.20
C MET A 41 14.40 -21.28 -30.17
N HIS A 42 13.66 -20.39 -29.52
CA HIS A 42 12.22 -20.51 -29.32
C HIS A 42 11.37 -20.02 -30.50
N GLY A 43 11.94 -19.26 -31.45
CA GLY A 43 11.25 -18.83 -32.68
C GLY A 43 9.99 -17.99 -32.41
N LEU A 44 10.05 -17.13 -31.38
CA LEU A 44 8.87 -16.38 -30.94
C LEU A 44 8.61 -15.14 -31.78
N GLY A 45 9.54 -14.69 -32.65
CA GLY A 45 9.39 -13.43 -33.39
C GLY A 45 9.21 -12.18 -32.53
N VAL A 46 9.26 -12.30 -31.20
CA VAL A 46 9.12 -11.22 -30.21
C VAL A 46 10.00 -11.52 -29.00
N VAL A 47 10.54 -10.46 -28.38
CA VAL A 47 11.38 -10.63 -27.19
C VAL A 47 10.50 -11.05 -26.00
N PRO A 48 10.79 -12.14 -25.29
CA PRO A 48 9.97 -12.65 -24.18
C PRO A 48 10.17 -11.85 -22.87
N ILE A 49 10.32 -10.53 -22.98
CA ILE A 49 10.43 -9.61 -21.86
C ILE A 49 9.47 -8.47 -22.10
N LEU A 50 8.58 -8.25 -21.14
CA LEU A 50 7.67 -7.14 -21.13
C LEU A 50 8.17 -6.11 -20.13
N MET A 51 8.43 -4.91 -20.62
CA MET A 51 8.90 -3.81 -19.79
C MET A 51 7.69 -3.11 -19.18
N HIS A 52 7.67 -3.05 -17.85
CA HIS A 52 6.81 -2.15 -17.10
C HIS A 52 7.69 -1.07 -16.49
N LEU A 53 7.33 0.19 -16.71
CA LEU A 53 7.98 1.34 -16.11
C LEU A 53 6.95 2.06 -15.26
N ASN A 54 7.19 2.06 -13.96
CA ASN A 54 6.38 2.83 -13.04
C ASN A 54 6.68 4.33 -13.22
N GLU A 55 5.64 5.17 -13.23
CA GLU A 55 5.76 6.63 -13.43
C GLU A 55 6.69 7.02 -14.59
N ARG A 56 6.46 6.39 -15.75
CA ARG A 56 7.30 6.61 -16.91
C ARG A 56 7.30 8.08 -17.35
N GLU A 57 8.48 8.68 -17.37
CA GLU A 57 8.65 10.02 -17.93
C GLU A 57 8.39 10.04 -19.44
N SER A 58 7.72 11.10 -19.90
CA SER A 58 7.44 11.27 -21.32
C SER A 58 8.74 11.48 -22.11
N GLY A 59 8.97 10.63 -23.12
CA GLY A 59 10.17 10.70 -23.95
C GLY A 59 11.36 9.90 -23.43
N ALA A 60 11.25 9.28 -22.24
CA ALA A 60 12.28 8.41 -21.69
C ALA A 60 11.80 6.95 -21.54
N PHE A 61 12.77 6.03 -21.45
CA PHE A 61 12.54 4.62 -21.09
C PHE A 61 13.09 4.35 -19.69
N GLU A 62 12.75 5.24 -18.77
CA GLU A 62 13.03 5.13 -17.35
C GLU A 62 11.73 5.27 -16.57
N GLY A 63 11.75 4.73 -15.36
CA GLY A 63 10.64 4.81 -14.43
C GLY A 63 11.18 5.09 -13.04
N GLU A 64 10.34 5.65 -12.19
CA GLU A 64 10.68 6.01 -10.82
C GLU A 64 10.08 5.00 -9.85
N SER A 65 10.78 4.76 -8.74
CA SER A 65 10.27 3.91 -7.67
C SER A 65 9.27 4.69 -6.84
N GLU A 66 8.13 4.08 -6.51
CA GLU A 66 7.16 4.69 -5.60
C GLU A 66 7.74 5.14 -4.28
N LEU A 67 8.78 4.46 -3.81
CA LEU A 67 9.36 4.76 -2.52
C LEU A 67 10.24 6.03 -2.51
N VAL A 68 10.55 6.64 -3.66
CA VAL A 68 11.49 7.78 -3.71
C VAL A 68 11.03 8.91 -2.78
N ASP A 69 9.75 9.28 -2.83
CA ASP A 69 9.21 10.38 -2.04
C ASP A 69 9.11 10.07 -0.53
N ILE A 70 8.89 8.81 -0.14
CA ILE A 70 8.78 8.42 1.28
C ILE A 70 10.11 8.13 1.95
N ILE A 71 11.19 7.83 1.21
CA ILE A 71 12.46 7.40 1.81
C ILE A 71 12.98 8.43 2.82
N GLY A 72 12.98 9.72 2.48
CA GLY A 72 13.45 10.78 3.37
C GLY A 72 12.57 10.96 4.62
N LEU A 73 11.26 10.80 4.47
CA LEU A 73 10.32 10.85 5.60
C LEU A 73 10.49 9.63 6.51
N THR A 74 10.67 8.45 5.93
CA THR A 74 10.89 7.20 6.68
C THR A 74 12.17 7.26 7.49
N ASP A 75 13.27 7.76 6.92
CA ASP A 75 14.54 7.93 7.65
C ASP A 75 14.38 8.95 8.82
N SER A 76 13.67 10.05 8.57
CA SER A 76 13.37 11.07 9.60
C SER A 76 12.54 10.50 10.76
N VAL A 77 11.54 9.66 10.44
CA VAL A 77 10.72 8.95 11.44
C VAL A 77 11.55 7.93 12.21
N ALA A 78 12.36 7.11 11.52
CA ALA A 78 13.22 6.12 12.16
C ALA A 78 14.21 6.76 13.14
N ARG A 79 14.82 7.87 12.73
CA ARG A 79 15.70 8.67 13.59
C ARG A 79 14.94 9.25 14.79
N SER A 80 13.75 9.79 14.58
CA SER A 80 12.91 10.32 15.65
C SER A 80 12.49 9.26 16.67
N LEU A 81 12.14 8.05 16.21
CA LEU A 81 11.81 6.91 17.07
C LEU A 81 13.02 6.46 17.90
N THR A 82 14.20 6.40 17.28
CA THR A 82 15.44 6.03 17.98
C THR A 82 15.78 7.06 19.06
N ASN A 83 15.67 8.35 18.75
CA ASN A 83 15.89 9.42 19.72
C ASN A 83 14.84 9.41 20.85
N LEU A 84 13.58 9.07 20.55
CA LEU A 84 12.54 8.92 21.56
C LEU A 84 12.87 7.79 22.54
N GLN A 85 13.30 6.62 22.05
CA GLN A 85 13.70 5.50 22.91
C GLN A 85 14.86 5.89 23.83
N PHE A 86 15.89 6.55 23.28
CA PHE A 86 16.99 7.07 24.08
C PHE A 86 16.53 8.11 25.11
N ALA A 87 15.63 9.02 24.72
CA ALA A 87 15.06 10.01 25.63
C ALA A 87 14.23 9.36 26.75
N GLN A 88 13.48 8.29 26.45
CA GLN A 88 12.72 7.51 27.43
C GLN A 88 13.66 6.82 28.44
N GLU A 89 14.75 6.21 27.98
CA GLU A 89 15.76 5.61 28.86
C GLU A 89 16.41 6.67 29.75
N ALA A 90 16.80 7.82 29.17
CA ALA A 90 17.39 8.92 29.93
C ALA A 90 16.40 9.55 30.92
N HIS A 91 15.09 9.53 30.64
CA HIS A 91 14.04 10.02 31.53
C HIS A 91 13.90 9.16 32.79
N GLY A 92 14.21 7.85 32.69
CA GLY A 92 14.22 6.94 33.84
C GLY A 92 15.27 7.30 34.90
N ILE A 93 16.28 8.10 34.56
CA ILE A 93 17.34 8.54 35.48
C ILE A 93 17.16 10.03 35.81
N PRO A 94 16.50 10.38 36.93
CA PRO A 94 16.22 11.78 37.27
C PRO A 94 17.52 12.55 37.50
N ARG A 95 17.75 13.57 36.68
CA ARG A 95 18.93 14.44 36.80
C ARG A 95 18.72 15.47 37.92
N LYS A 96 19.34 15.26 39.07
CA LYS A 96 19.39 16.20 40.20
C LYS A 96 20.59 17.15 40.08
N TYR A 97 20.41 18.37 40.56
CA TYR A 97 21.48 19.33 40.79
C TYR A 97 21.38 19.85 42.23
N MET A 98 22.52 20.24 42.78
CA MET A 98 22.60 20.81 44.12
C MET A 98 23.35 22.13 44.04
N THR A 99 22.81 23.17 44.67
CA THR A 99 23.46 24.49 44.78
C THR A 99 23.72 24.78 46.25
N GLY A 100 24.86 25.37 46.59
CA GLY A 100 25.21 25.72 47.98
C GLY A 100 25.81 24.57 48.80
N VAL A 101 26.46 23.60 48.15
CA VAL A 101 27.21 22.51 48.81
C VAL A 101 28.65 22.50 48.28
N ALA A 102 29.63 22.48 49.18
CA ALA A 102 31.04 22.40 48.83
C ALA A 102 31.48 20.94 48.69
N GLN A 103 32.50 20.67 47.88
CA GLN A 103 33.00 19.31 47.65
C GLN A 103 33.50 18.61 48.93
N GLY A 104 33.83 19.40 49.97
CA GLY A 104 34.24 18.92 51.29
C GLY A 104 33.10 18.56 52.25
N ASP A 105 31.83 18.79 51.88
CA ASP A 105 30.67 18.47 52.72
C ASP A 105 30.23 16.99 52.59
N PHE A 106 30.79 16.26 51.61
CA PHE A 106 30.47 14.84 51.35
C PHE A 106 31.44 13.90 52.08
N VAL A 107 31.43 13.95 53.41
CA VAL A 107 32.28 13.12 54.28
C VAL A 107 31.39 12.21 55.13
N GLY A 108 31.63 10.91 55.07
CA GLY A 108 30.91 9.91 55.88
C GLY A 108 31.23 10.02 57.37
N ALA A 109 30.44 9.35 58.21
CA ALA A 109 30.64 9.32 59.68
C ALA A 109 32.01 8.77 60.11
N ASP A 110 32.73 8.12 59.20
CA ASP A 110 34.06 7.54 59.33
C ASP A 110 35.18 8.46 58.80
N GLY A 111 34.86 9.68 58.35
CA GLY A 111 35.83 10.66 57.87
C GLY A 111 36.32 10.42 56.43
N LYS A 112 35.72 9.48 55.69
CA LYS A 112 36.10 9.18 54.30
C LYS A 112 35.19 9.90 53.29
N PRO A 113 35.72 10.30 52.13
CA PRO A 113 34.90 10.87 51.06
C PRO A 113 33.88 9.83 50.57
N ILE A 114 32.60 10.21 50.52
CA ILE A 114 31.55 9.34 49.97
C ILE A 114 31.71 9.29 48.44
N PRO A 115 31.67 8.11 47.80
CA PRO A 115 31.69 8.00 46.35
C PRO A 115 30.57 8.85 45.71
N GLN A 116 30.89 9.57 44.64
CA GLN A 116 29.99 10.54 43.98
C GLN A 116 28.60 9.98 43.63
N PHE A 117 28.50 8.68 43.38
CA PHE A 117 27.25 7.99 43.04
C PHE A 117 26.35 7.75 44.27
N GLU A 118 26.91 7.38 45.42
CA GLU A 118 26.16 7.25 46.69
C GLU A 118 25.70 8.63 47.17
N ALA A 119 26.58 9.63 47.07
CA ALA A 119 26.25 11.02 47.37
C ALA A 119 25.09 11.55 46.49
N TYR A 120 24.88 11.04 45.27
CA TYR A 120 23.79 11.48 44.38
C TYR A 120 22.40 11.02 44.83
N PHE A 121 22.32 9.83 45.45
CA PHE A 121 21.08 9.29 46.01
C PHE A 121 20.86 9.76 47.45
N ASP A 122 21.91 9.80 48.26
CA ASP A 122 21.88 10.25 49.67
C ASP A 122 21.93 11.77 49.85
N ALA A 123 22.25 12.52 48.79
CA ALA A 123 22.27 13.99 48.75
C ALA A 123 21.03 14.66 49.34
N ILE A 124 19.86 14.04 49.19
CA ILE A 124 18.60 14.55 49.74
C ILE A 124 18.67 14.63 51.28
N HIS A 125 19.47 13.76 51.92
CA HIS A 125 19.63 13.70 53.37
C HIS A 125 20.87 14.44 53.90
N MET A 126 21.76 14.93 53.01
CA MET A 126 23.06 15.50 53.36
C MET A 126 23.15 17.03 53.25
N VAL A 127 22.11 17.73 52.77
CA VAL A 127 22.12 19.20 52.74
C VAL A 127 21.92 19.75 54.15
N THR A 128 23.01 20.15 54.79
CA THR A 128 23.03 20.76 56.14
C THR A 128 23.09 22.29 56.10
N ASP A 129 23.39 22.91 54.95
CA ASP A 129 23.41 24.37 54.78
C ASP A 129 21.98 24.92 54.57
N PRO A 130 21.53 25.91 55.36
CA PRO A 130 20.28 26.64 55.13
C PRO A 130 20.10 27.26 53.74
N GLN A 131 21.20 27.53 53.01
CA GLN A 131 21.21 28.05 51.63
C GLN A 131 21.19 26.94 50.57
N GLY A 132 21.43 25.69 50.98
CA GLY A 132 21.52 24.54 50.09
C GLY A 132 20.18 24.19 49.46
N LYS A 133 20.13 24.11 48.13
CA LYS A 133 18.93 23.69 47.39
C LYS A 133 19.22 22.48 46.54
N VAL A 134 18.40 21.44 46.68
CA VAL A 134 18.35 20.31 45.77
C VAL A 134 17.21 20.56 44.80
N GLY A 135 17.52 20.62 43.51
CA GLY A 135 16.54 20.72 42.44
C GLY A 135 16.68 19.55 41.49
N GLN A 136 15.61 19.27 40.75
CA GLN A 136 15.67 18.36 39.61
C GLN A 136 15.71 19.21 38.33
N LEU A 137 16.60 18.86 37.40
CA LEU A 137 16.55 19.44 36.07
C LEU A 137 15.26 18.99 35.40
N ALA A 138 14.55 19.93 34.78
CA ALA A 138 13.37 19.60 34.00
C ALA A 138 13.75 18.57 32.94
N ALA A 139 13.02 17.46 32.93
CA ALA A 139 13.24 16.42 31.95
C ALA A 139 12.79 16.90 30.56
N ALA A 140 13.38 16.33 29.52
CA ALA A 140 12.97 16.65 28.15
C ALA A 140 11.50 16.23 27.93
N ASP A 141 10.72 17.10 27.28
CA ASP A 141 9.35 16.82 26.93
C ASP A 141 9.30 15.82 25.75
N LEU A 142 8.82 14.61 26.05
CA LEU A 142 8.70 13.54 25.07
C LEU A 142 7.58 13.81 24.04
N LYS A 143 6.65 14.74 24.34
CA LYS A 143 5.55 15.11 23.45
C LYS A 143 6.02 15.77 22.14
N ASN A 144 7.22 16.36 22.16
CA ASN A 144 7.83 16.90 20.94
C ASN A 144 8.06 15.82 19.89
N PHE A 145 8.41 14.59 20.30
CA PHE A 145 8.61 13.47 19.37
C PHE A 145 7.29 13.01 18.73
N GLU A 146 6.22 12.89 19.52
CA GLU A 146 4.87 12.59 19.01
C GLU A 146 4.42 13.66 18.00
N THR A 147 4.68 14.93 18.31
CA THR A 147 4.35 16.05 17.41
C THR A 147 5.14 15.96 16.11
N SER A 148 6.45 15.66 16.16
CA SER A 148 7.27 15.44 14.97
C SER A 148 6.76 14.26 14.13
N MET A 149 6.42 13.13 14.77
CA MET A 149 5.85 11.97 14.07
C MET A 149 4.53 12.29 13.38
N ASN A 150 3.65 13.06 14.04
CA ASN A 150 2.40 13.52 13.43
C ASN A 150 2.64 14.44 12.22
N VAL A 151 3.67 15.29 12.25
CA VAL A 151 4.05 16.12 11.10
C VAL A 151 4.55 15.26 9.94
N TYR A 152 5.44 14.30 10.20
CA TYR A 152 5.94 13.40 9.16
C TYR A 152 4.82 12.53 8.58
N GLY A 153 3.91 12.02 9.41
CA GLY A 153 2.74 11.27 8.95
C GLY A 153 1.81 12.09 8.06
N ARG A 154 1.60 13.38 8.36
CA ARG A 154 0.84 14.29 7.48
C ARG A 154 1.53 14.53 6.16
N GLN A 155 2.85 14.72 6.16
CA GLN A 155 3.62 14.91 4.92
C GLN A 155 3.54 13.65 4.05
N ALA A 156 3.70 12.46 4.65
CA ALA A 156 3.55 11.18 3.96
C ALA A 156 2.14 10.99 3.37
N ALA A 157 1.10 11.34 4.13
CA ALA A 157 -0.28 11.27 3.64
C ALA A 157 -0.50 12.16 2.40
N VAL A 158 0.04 13.38 2.42
CA VAL A 158 -0.06 14.32 1.29
C VAL A 158 0.72 13.83 0.08
N SER A 159 1.94 13.31 0.26
CA SER A 159 2.78 12.84 -0.86
C SER A 159 2.13 11.74 -1.69
N TYR A 160 1.38 10.82 -1.05
CA TYR A 160 0.77 9.68 -1.74
C TYR A 160 -0.74 9.78 -1.91
N GLY A 161 -1.35 10.91 -1.53
CA GLY A 161 -2.81 11.05 -1.55
C GLY A 161 -3.53 10.06 -0.62
N PHE A 162 -2.85 9.56 0.42
CA PHE A 162 -3.47 8.67 1.39
C PHE A 162 -4.39 9.45 2.33
N PRO A 163 -5.55 8.88 2.69
CA PRO A 163 -6.39 9.45 3.74
C PRO A 163 -5.60 9.61 5.05
N ALA A 164 -5.65 10.79 5.68
CA ALA A 164 -4.93 11.06 6.93
C ALA A 164 -5.25 10.07 8.06
N ARG A 165 -6.48 9.52 8.06
CA ARG A 165 -6.91 8.46 8.98
C ARG A 165 -6.08 7.17 8.88
N TYR A 166 -5.47 6.86 7.75
CA TYR A 166 -4.56 5.71 7.61
C TYR A 166 -3.28 5.88 8.43
N PHE A 167 -2.89 7.13 8.70
CA PHE A 167 -1.76 7.48 9.57
C PHE A 167 -2.18 7.68 11.04
N GLY A 168 -3.38 7.24 11.43
CA GLY A 168 -3.90 7.40 12.79
C GLY A 168 -4.35 8.82 13.14
N ILE A 169 -4.42 9.71 12.15
CA ILE A 169 -4.90 11.09 12.34
C ILE A 169 -6.42 11.06 12.18
N THR A 170 -7.10 10.72 13.27
CA THR A 170 -8.57 10.65 13.32
C THR A 170 -9.15 11.90 13.97
N THR A 171 -10.30 12.37 13.46
CA THR A 171 -11.13 13.36 14.16
C THR A 171 -12.09 12.66 15.12
N SER A 172 -12.69 13.40 16.05
CA SER A 172 -13.61 12.84 17.06
C SER A 172 -14.95 12.35 16.46
N ASN A 173 -15.28 12.75 15.23
CA ASN A 173 -16.54 12.43 14.60
C ASN A 173 -16.30 11.39 13.49
N PRO A 174 -16.96 10.22 13.54
CA PRO A 174 -16.88 9.25 12.46
C PRO A 174 -17.27 9.89 11.12
N PRO A 175 -16.44 9.77 10.07
CA PRO A 175 -16.77 10.35 8.78
C PRO A 175 -17.99 9.63 8.18
N ALA A 176 -18.91 10.40 7.60
CA ALA A 176 -19.99 9.85 6.81
C ALA A 176 -19.43 9.18 5.54
N GLU A 177 -20.17 8.22 4.98
CA GLU A 177 -19.77 7.45 3.79
C GLU A 177 -19.30 8.32 2.61
N GLY A 178 -19.95 9.46 2.36
CA GLY A 178 -19.55 10.40 1.31
C GLY A 178 -18.21 11.10 1.60
N ALA A 179 -17.90 11.38 2.87
CA ALA A 179 -16.62 11.96 3.27
C ALA A 179 -15.48 10.94 3.16
N ILE A 180 -15.72 9.68 3.52
CA ILE A 180 -14.76 8.58 3.35
C ILE A 180 -14.33 8.46 1.89
N ARG A 181 -15.30 8.53 0.96
CA ARG A 181 -15.04 8.48 -0.49
C ARG A 181 -14.31 9.70 -1.00
N ALA A 182 -14.70 10.90 -0.55
CA ALA A 182 -14.00 12.12 -0.93
C ALA A 182 -12.53 12.08 -0.49
N ASP A 183 -12.26 11.58 0.71
CA ASP A 183 -10.91 11.40 1.24
C ASP A 183 -10.12 10.32 0.49
N GLU A 184 -10.77 9.26 0.00
CA GLU A 184 -10.13 8.17 -0.77
C GLU A 184 -9.98 8.48 -2.27
N ASN A 185 -10.57 9.56 -2.78
CA ASN A 185 -10.63 9.84 -4.21
C ASN A 185 -9.25 9.95 -4.86
N ASP A 186 -8.32 10.67 -4.21
CA ASP A 186 -6.96 10.83 -4.74
C ASP A 186 -6.24 9.48 -4.83
N LEU A 187 -6.37 8.63 -3.79
CA LEU A 187 -5.85 7.27 -3.79
C LEU A 187 -6.50 6.40 -4.87
N VAL A 188 -7.81 6.51 -5.06
CA VAL A 188 -8.55 5.75 -6.08
C VAL A 188 -8.11 6.12 -7.49
N ASN A 189 -7.98 7.42 -7.79
CA ASN A 189 -7.47 7.88 -9.08
C ASN A 189 -6.04 7.41 -9.30
N TYR A 190 -5.21 7.54 -8.28
CA TYR A 190 -3.82 7.10 -8.31
C TYR A 190 -3.71 5.60 -8.61
N VAL A 191 -4.51 4.75 -7.95
CA VAL A 191 -4.56 3.30 -8.25
C VAL A 191 -5.14 3.04 -9.65
N GLY A 192 -6.10 3.84 -10.11
CA GLY A 192 -6.63 3.78 -11.47
C GLY A 192 -5.54 3.97 -12.53
N ASP A 193 -4.72 5.01 -12.37
CA ASP A 193 -3.59 5.30 -13.27
C ASP A 193 -2.56 4.15 -13.28
N LYS A 194 -2.31 3.51 -12.13
CA LYS A 194 -1.46 2.31 -12.05
C LYS A 194 -2.07 1.11 -12.75
N ASN A 195 -3.35 0.85 -12.52
CA ASN A 195 -4.07 -0.24 -13.18
C ASN A 195 -4.03 -0.08 -14.71
N ASP A 196 -4.13 1.13 -15.24
CA ASP A 196 -3.99 1.38 -16.68
C ASP A 196 -2.57 1.06 -17.19
N ALA A 197 -1.54 1.52 -16.48
CA ALA A 197 -0.14 1.29 -16.85
C ALA A 197 0.27 -0.19 -16.74
N GLU A 198 -0.12 -0.86 -15.65
CA GLU A 198 0.12 -2.30 -15.44
C GLU A 198 -0.74 -3.15 -16.37
N GLY A 199 -1.99 -2.78 -16.56
CA GLY A 199 -2.95 -3.45 -17.43
C GLY A 199 -2.48 -3.50 -18.88
N MET A 200 -1.78 -2.47 -19.35
CA MET A 200 -1.12 -2.49 -20.65
C MET A 200 -0.09 -3.63 -20.74
N VAL A 201 0.76 -3.80 -19.74
CA VAL A 201 1.83 -4.82 -19.72
C VAL A 201 1.25 -6.21 -19.55
N LEU A 202 0.25 -6.37 -18.68
CA LEU A 202 -0.48 -7.62 -18.53
C LEU A 202 -1.26 -7.98 -19.81
N GLY A 203 -1.77 -7.00 -20.55
CA GLY A 203 -2.36 -7.20 -21.87
C GLY A 203 -1.37 -7.81 -22.86
N TRP A 204 -0.14 -7.27 -22.94
CA TRP A 204 0.93 -7.88 -23.72
C TRP A 204 1.27 -9.31 -23.26
N ALA A 205 1.26 -9.57 -21.95
CA ALA A 205 1.47 -10.91 -21.41
C ALA A 205 0.35 -11.86 -21.82
N GLY A 206 -0.90 -11.41 -21.79
CA GLY A 206 -2.07 -12.16 -22.25
C GLY A 206 -2.02 -12.46 -23.75
N ALA A 207 -1.56 -11.52 -24.59
CA ALA A 207 -1.37 -11.75 -26.01
C ALA A 207 -0.29 -12.82 -26.28
N LEU A 208 0.80 -12.79 -25.52
CA LEU A 208 1.85 -13.81 -25.61
C LEU A 208 1.35 -15.18 -25.15
N ALA A 209 0.59 -15.22 -24.04
CA ALA A 209 -0.04 -16.46 -23.55
C ALA A 209 -1.02 -17.05 -24.57
N TYR A 210 -1.85 -16.21 -25.21
CA TYR A 210 -2.74 -16.62 -26.29
C TYR A 210 -1.97 -17.22 -27.47
N ARG A 211 -0.85 -16.61 -27.84
CA ARG A 211 0.02 -17.12 -28.89
C ARG A 211 0.61 -18.48 -28.53
N PHE A 212 1.07 -18.68 -27.30
CA PHE A 212 1.56 -19.99 -26.85
C PHE A 212 0.47 -21.05 -26.85
N ALA A 213 -0.75 -20.70 -26.47
CA ALA A 213 -1.87 -21.63 -26.41
C ALA A 213 -2.43 -22.03 -27.80
N THR A 214 -2.41 -21.11 -28.76
CA THR A 214 -3.13 -21.28 -30.04
C THR A 214 -2.24 -21.29 -31.29
N GLY A 215 -0.98 -20.88 -31.16
CA GLY A 215 -0.07 -20.65 -32.28
C GLY A 215 -0.42 -19.43 -33.14
N ARG A 216 -1.44 -18.64 -32.76
CA ARG A 216 -1.90 -17.46 -33.51
C ARG A 216 -1.43 -16.18 -32.84
N GLU A 217 -1.09 -15.20 -33.65
CA GLU A 217 -0.68 -13.88 -33.16
C GLU A 217 -1.87 -12.92 -33.13
N ILE A 218 -1.88 -12.04 -32.13
CA ILE A 218 -2.82 -10.92 -32.04
C ILE A 218 -2.05 -9.68 -32.47
N GLU A 219 -2.56 -8.99 -33.48
CA GLU A 219 -1.94 -7.79 -34.01
C GLU A 219 -2.01 -6.63 -32.99
N GLY A 220 -0.85 -6.08 -32.64
CA GLY A 220 -0.74 -4.94 -31.74
C GLY A 220 -1.19 -5.24 -30.32
N ASN A 221 -1.69 -4.22 -29.62
CA ASN A 221 -2.14 -4.33 -28.24
C ASN A 221 -3.67 -4.33 -28.14
N ARG A 222 -4.28 -5.46 -28.52
CA ARG A 222 -5.75 -5.65 -28.49
C ARG A 222 -6.25 -6.36 -27.24
N VAL A 223 -5.36 -6.98 -26.47
CA VAL A 223 -5.72 -7.59 -25.20
C VAL A 223 -5.71 -6.49 -24.14
N ARG A 224 -6.79 -6.41 -23.38
CA ARG A 224 -6.96 -5.45 -22.29
C ARG A 224 -7.23 -6.22 -21.01
N VAL A 225 -6.74 -5.66 -19.90
CA VAL A 225 -7.10 -6.11 -18.56
C VAL A 225 -8.14 -5.16 -18.04
N ASP A 226 -9.28 -5.72 -17.65
CA ASP A 226 -10.33 -4.97 -17.00
C ASP A 226 -10.16 -5.13 -15.49
N TYR A 227 -10.03 -4.00 -14.80
CA TYR A 227 -9.93 -3.94 -13.35
C TYR A 227 -11.30 -3.59 -12.76
N PHE A 228 -11.55 -4.10 -11.56
CA PHE A 228 -12.64 -3.58 -10.75
C PHE A 228 -12.28 -2.19 -10.22
N ASP A 229 -13.30 -1.37 -9.97
CA ASP A 229 -13.15 -0.11 -9.25
C ASP A 229 -12.39 -0.33 -7.93
N PRO A 230 -11.22 0.32 -7.74
CA PRO A 230 -10.39 0.15 -6.55
C PRO A 230 -10.92 0.91 -5.33
N GLY A 231 -11.94 1.75 -5.51
CA GLY A 231 -12.61 2.41 -4.39
C GLY A 231 -13.24 1.42 -3.42
N THR A 232 -13.66 1.94 -2.26
CA THR A 232 -14.45 1.17 -1.29
C THR A 232 -15.95 1.41 -1.52
N PRO A 233 -16.64 0.76 -2.49
CA PRO A 233 -18.08 0.86 -2.57
C PRO A 233 -18.71 0.02 -1.47
N THR A 234 -19.72 0.56 -0.79
CA THR A 234 -20.58 -0.31 -0.01
C THR A 234 -21.39 -1.20 -0.94
N PHE A 235 -21.68 -2.42 -0.49
CA PHE A 235 -22.49 -3.38 -1.26
C PHE A 235 -23.82 -2.76 -1.71
N SER A 236 -24.47 -1.99 -0.83
CA SER A 236 -25.74 -1.31 -1.10
C SER A 236 -25.63 -0.30 -2.25
N GLN A 237 -24.57 0.50 -2.28
CA GLN A 237 -24.36 1.49 -3.35
C GLN A 237 -24.05 0.82 -4.69
N ARG A 238 -23.22 -0.23 -4.69
CA ARG A 238 -22.94 -1.00 -5.91
C ARG A 238 -24.22 -1.66 -6.44
N ALA A 239 -25.01 -2.27 -5.56
CA ALA A 239 -26.29 -2.88 -5.93
C ALA A 239 -27.30 -1.86 -6.47
N ASP A 240 -27.41 -0.68 -5.86
CA ASP A 240 -28.28 0.41 -6.34
C ASP A 240 -27.84 0.94 -7.72
N ALA A 241 -26.54 1.20 -7.90
CA ALA A 241 -25.99 1.64 -9.18
C ALA A 241 -26.24 0.61 -10.29
N LEU A 242 -25.99 -0.67 -10.01
CA LEU A 242 -26.25 -1.75 -10.96
C LEU A 242 -27.73 -1.93 -11.27
N THR A 243 -28.60 -1.78 -10.28
CA THR A 243 -30.07 -1.84 -10.47
C THR A 243 -30.54 -0.69 -11.38
N LYS A 244 -29.99 0.52 -11.20
CA LYS A 244 -30.25 1.67 -12.08
C LYS A 244 -29.73 1.44 -13.51
N MET A 245 -28.52 0.90 -13.66
CA MET A 245 -27.97 0.56 -14.98
C MET A 245 -28.81 -0.53 -15.67
N ARG A 246 -29.32 -1.49 -14.91
CA ARG A 246 -30.20 -2.55 -15.41
C ARG A 246 -31.55 -2.00 -15.86
N SER A 247 -32.14 -1.06 -15.11
CA SER A 247 -33.46 -0.51 -15.43
C SER A 247 -33.48 0.32 -16.71
N VAL A 248 -32.38 1.02 -17.02
CA VAL A 248 -32.21 1.75 -18.30
C VAL A 248 -31.72 0.85 -19.44
N GLY A 249 -31.52 -0.45 -19.19
CA GLY A 249 -31.02 -1.41 -20.18
C GLY A 249 -29.52 -1.27 -20.50
N GLY A 250 -28.76 -0.53 -19.69
CA GLY A 250 -27.32 -0.32 -19.88
C GLY A 250 -26.46 -1.53 -19.54
N ILE A 251 -26.97 -2.49 -18.77
CA ILE A 251 -26.26 -3.73 -18.45
C ILE A 251 -27.16 -4.97 -18.56
N SER A 252 -26.58 -6.09 -19.01
CA SER A 252 -27.23 -7.38 -19.04
C SER A 252 -27.34 -7.99 -17.63
N ARG A 253 -28.12 -9.08 -17.48
CA ARG A 253 -28.19 -9.80 -16.19
C ARG A 253 -26.85 -10.42 -15.83
N GLU A 254 -26.18 -11.03 -16.81
CA GLU A 254 -24.86 -11.62 -16.63
C GLU A 254 -23.82 -10.54 -16.33
N GLY A 255 -23.86 -9.41 -17.03
CA GLY A 255 -22.97 -8.28 -16.77
C GLY A 255 -23.14 -7.73 -15.35
N MET A 256 -24.37 -7.75 -14.81
CA MET A 256 -24.62 -7.38 -13.41
C MET A 256 -23.97 -8.35 -12.42
N TRP A 257 -23.79 -9.62 -12.79
CA TRP A 257 -23.11 -10.64 -11.97
C TRP A 257 -21.59 -10.67 -12.19
N ASP A 258 -21.11 -10.16 -13.33
CA ASP A 258 -19.68 -9.91 -13.61
C ASP A 258 -19.17 -8.73 -12.78
N GLU A 259 -19.87 -7.60 -12.85
CA GLU A 259 -19.95 -6.64 -11.74
C GLU A 259 -20.43 -7.38 -10.49
N LEU A 260 -20.41 -6.93 -9.25
CA LEU A 260 -20.57 -7.84 -8.07
C LEU A 260 -19.50 -8.96 -7.93
N GLY A 261 -18.79 -9.37 -8.99
CA GLY A 261 -17.67 -10.33 -8.93
C GLY A 261 -18.10 -11.76 -8.63
N TRP A 262 -19.25 -12.21 -9.13
CA TRP A 262 -19.70 -13.59 -8.88
C TRP A 262 -18.91 -14.59 -9.70
N SER A 263 -18.61 -15.75 -9.10
CA SER A 263 -17.98 -16.85 -9.84
C SER A 263 -18.94 -17.50 -10.82
N GLU A 264 -18.41 -18.12 -11.87
CA GLU A 264 -19.22 -18.86 -12.86
C GLU A 264 -20.11 -19.94 -12.25
N ALA A 265 -19.61 -20.65 -11.23
CA ALA A 265 -20.40 -21.65 -10.51
C ALA A 265 -21.61 -21.01 -9.80
N ARG A 266 -21.44 -19.82 -9.22
CA ARG A 266 -22.54 -19.08 -8.60
C ARG A 266 -23.54 -18.58 -9.65
N LYS A 267 -23.07 -18.02 -10.76
CA LYS A 267 -23.95 -17.60 -11.87
C LYS A 267 -24.75 -18.76 -12.44
N ALA A 268 -24.12 -19.92 -12.62
CA ALA A 268 -24.80 -21.13 -13.09
C ALA A 268 -25.93 -21.56 -12.16
N LYS A 269 -25.71 -21.48 -10.85
CA LYS A 269 -26.73 -21.77 -9.84
C LYS A 269 -27.90 -20.78 -9.90
N GLU A 270 -27.62 -19.49 -10.04
CA GLU A 270 -28.66 -18.46 -10.16
C GLU A 270 -29.46 -18.56 -11.46
N ARG A 271 -28.82 -18.99 -12.57
CA ARG A 271 -29.54 -19.33 -13.81
C ARG A 271 -30.57 -20.42 -13.56
N GLN A 272 -30.20 -21.48 -12.85
CA GLN A 272 -31.13 -22.58 -12.51
C GLN A 272 -32.29 -22.10 -11.62
N TYR A 273 -32.02 -21.23 -10.65
CA TYR A 273 -33.08 -20.65 -9.81
C TYR A 273 -34.06 -19.80 -10.61
N LEU A 274 -33.56 -18.92 -11.48
CA LEU A 274 -34.41 -18.08 -12.32
C LEU A 274 -35.21 -18.90 -13.35
N GLU A 275 -34.64 -19.98 -13.90
CA GLU A 275 -35.37 -20.92 -14.76
C GLU A 275 -36.48 -21.65 -14.00
N ALA A 276 -36.21 -22.09 -12.77
CA ALA A 276 -37.21 -22.73 -11.92
C ALA A 276 -38.34 -21.76 -11.53
N GLU A 277 -38.02 -20.52 -11.19
CA GLU A 277 -39.01 -19.46 -10.91
C GLU A 277 -39.87 -19.14 -12.14
N ALA A 278 -39.27 -19.07 -13.34
CA ALA A 278 -40.00 -18.83 -14.58
C ALA A 278 -40.98 -19.95 -14.93
N LEU A 279 -40.69 -21.19 -14.51
CA LEU A 279 -41.53 -22.37 -14.72
C LEU A 279 -42.60 -22.54 -13.62
N ASP A 280 -42.56 -21.77 -12.53
CA ASP A 280 -43.54 -21.85 -11.44
C ASP A 280 -44.91 -21.28 -11.88
N PRO A 281 -45.98 -22.10 -11.96
CA PRO A 281 -47.31 -21.67 -12.38
C PRO A 281 -47.90 -20.57 -11.49
N LEU A 282 -47.57 -20.55 -10.19
CA LEU A 282 -48.05 -19.54 -9.25
C LEU A 282 -47.42 -18.18 -9.54
N MET A 283 -46.13 -18.16 -9.87
CA MET A 283 -45.42 -16.93 -10.19
C MET A 283 -45.86 -16.34 -11.53
N GLN A 284 -46.15 -17.20 -12.51
CA GLN A 284 -46.75 -16.76 -13.77
C GLN A 284 -48.15 -16.16 -13.60
N GLN A 285 -48.96 -16.66 -12.65
CA GLN A 285 -50.26 -16.07 -12.32
C GLN A 285 -50.12 -14.70 -11.65
N ILE A 286 -49.22 -14.57 -10.65
CA ILE A 286 -48.96 -13.30 -9.96
C ILE A 286 -48.49 -12.20 -10.94
N LEU A 287 -47.59 -12.55 -11.88
CA LEU A 287 -47.12 -11.62 -12.90
C LEU A 287 -48.22 -11.19 -13.88
N LYS A 288 -49.14 -12.10 -14.24
CA LYS A 288 -50.31 -11.79 -15.08
C LYS A 288 -51.31 -10.88 -14.37
N ASP A 289 -51.57 -11.13 -13.10
CA ASP A 289 -52.48 -10.31 -12.29
C ASP A 289 -51.91 -8.90 -12.02
N ALA A 290 -50.60 -8.80 -11.80
CA ALA A 290 -49.90 -7.51 -11.67
C ALA A 290 -49.91 -6.67 -12.96
N ALA A 291 -49.82 -7.33 -14.13
CA ALA A 291 -49.91 -6.66 -15.43
C ALA A 291 -51.35 -6.28 -15.83
N GLY A 292 -52.36 -6.97 -15.30
CA GLY A 292 -53.78 -6.71 -15.58
C GLY A 292 -54.46 -5.65 -14.71
N GLY A 293 -53.82 -5.20 -13.62
CA GLY A 293 -54.45 -4.38 -12.57
C GLY A 293 -54.70 -2.89 -12.86
N ASN A 294 -54.35 -2.36 -14.04
CA ASN A 294 -54.42 -0.92 -14.36
C ASN A 294 -55.51 -0.52 -15.37
N ALA A 295 -56.55 -1.33 -15.55
CA ALA A 295 -57.68 -0.99 -16.43
C ALA A 295 -59.03 -1.15 -15.70
N GLN A 296 -59.42 -0.14 -14.92
CA GLN A 296 -60.84 0.10 -14.63
C GLN A 296 -61.25 1.43 -15.26
N PRO A 297 -62.12 1.42 -16.30
CA PRO A 297 -62.74 2.65 -16.76
C PRO A 297 -63.79 3.08 -15.75
N VAL A 298 -63.73 4.35 -15.33
CA VAL A 298 -64.76 4.99 -14.52
C VAL A 298 -65.99 5.15 -15.41
N ALA A 299 -66.98 4.26 -15.25
CA ALA A 299 -68.28 4.40 -15.87
C ALA A 299 -69.17 5.27 -14.98
N GLY A 300 -69.57 6.43 -15.50
CA GLY A 300 -70.43 7.37 -14.81
C GLY A 300 -71.85 6.86 -14.58
N ALA A 301 -72.46 7.40 -13.55
CA ALA A 301 -73.91 7.54 -13.35
C ALA A 301 -74.17 8.97 -12.89
#